data_AF-A0AAD7FJL4-F1
#
_entry.id   AF-A0AAD7FJL4-F1
#
_cell.length_a   1.000
_cell.length_b   1.000
_cell.length_c   1.000
_cell.angle_alpha   90.00
_cell.angle_beta   90.00
_cell.angle_gamma   90.00
#
_symmetry.space_group_name_H-M   'P 1'
#
loop_
_entity.id
_entity.type
_entity.pdbx_description
1 polymer ?
#
loop_
_entity_poly.entity_id
_entity_poly.type
_entity_poly.pdbx_seq_one_letter_code
_entity_poly.pdbx_strand_id
1 'polypeptide(L)'
;MSGLALSVVVLAACGYLAFVRSARTHLDRVSFRLLVYALVSHVIFGILGPLEPLRSQFNLLVSTSIFFCVALNLMLVLVYNVNGRMMEKYYIMGSLVLSGTCFGSAYASGHLGLNTKNHICWYNNENQNETLRWVIGTQMFWMLLLSAAEFGMFLVVVAFLLPFIRHSREALHGFGITDAEQHPIDDCHAARNHLADWQVAPTRVYPLVSCVMNIIGSVLAVWQLKEQAEPVPVSLLVYSMRPLVYSMIAATDPSPGTSFVRAWQARRATTDSSSTQQTTQVPVSVCLSTLVDFTVGSIHGAESDQLDAGSQTQIGNLSLNPTESLGKVGLTSIRKDEIGAVGVAEHVGGLTSAQWDVARQI
;
A
#
# COMPACT_ATOMS: atom_id res chain seq x y z
N MET A 1 -10.48 15.81 -17.91
CA MET A 1 -11.74 15.18 -17.44
C MET A 1 -11.75 13.66 -17.54
N SER A 2 -11.16 13.04 -18.58
CA SER A 2 -11.10 11.58 -18.73
C SER A 2 -10.52 10.85 -17.51
N GLY A 3 -9.43 11.34 -16.92
CA GLY A 3 -8.81 10.78 -15.72
C GLY A 3 -9.71 10.73 -14.49
N LEU A 4 -10.48 11.80 -14.26
CA LEU A 4 -11.43 11.88 -13.16
C LEU A 4 -12.56 10.86 -13.34
N ALA A 5 -13.16 10.79 -14.54
CA ALA A 5 -14.21 9.84 -14.84
C ALA A 5 -13.76 8.39 -14.58
N LEU A 6 -12.55 8.04 -15.03
CA LEU A 6 -11.96 6.73 -14.80
C LEU A 6 -11.72 6.45 -13.31
N SER A 7 -11.17 7.41 -12.57
CA SER A 7 -10.93 7.26 -11.12
C SER A 7 -12.25 7.09 -10.34
N VAL A 8 -13.32 7.77 -10.75
CA VAL A 8 -14.66 7.61 -10.18
C VAL A 8 -15.25 6.24 -10.49
N VAL A 9 -15.13 5.77 -11.73
CA VAL A 9 -15.59 4.42 -12.13
C VAL A 9 -14.88 3.34 -11.32
N VAL A 10 -13.56 3.47 -11.16
CA VAL A 10 -12.76 2.59 -10.31
C VAL A 10 -13.25 2.61 -8.87
N LEU A 11 -13.39 3.79 -8.26
CA LEU A 11 -13.85 3.90 -6.87
C LEU A 11 -15.24 3.30 -6.69
N ALA A 12 -16.14 3.49 -7.66
CA ALA A 12 -17.45 2.87 -7.67
C ALA A 12 -17.34 1.33 -7.76
N ALA A 13 -16.45 0.80 -8.58
CA ALA A 13 -16.19 -0.64 -8.66
C ALA A 13 -15.60 -1.18 -7.35
N CYS A 14 -14.62 -0.50 -6.75
CA CYS A 14 -14.07 -0.85 -5.44
C CYS A 14 -15.14 -0.81 -4.34
N GLY A 15 -16.00 0.21 -4.34
CA GLY A 15 -17.12 0.35 -3.42
C GLY A 15 -18.14 -0.78 -3.59
N TYR A 16 -18.49 -1.11 -4.84
CA TYR A 16 -19.36 -2.25 -5.16
C TYR A 16 -18.78 -3.57 -4.64
N LEU A 17 -17.49 -3.82 -4.89
CA LEU A 17 -16.80 -5.01 -4.39
C LEU A 17 -16.76 -5.06 -2.85
N ALA A 18 -16.67 -3.92 -2.18
CA ALA A 18 -16.70 -3.84 -0.72
C ALA A 18 -18.06 -4.24 -0.11
N PHE A 19 -19.17 -4.14 -0.86
CA PHE A 19 -20.48 -4.63 -0.42
C PHE A 19 -20.62 -6.16 -0.51
N VAL A 20 -19.80 -6.82 -1.34
CA VAL A 20 -19.81 -8.28 -1.46
C VAL A 20 -19.06 -8.88 -0.27
N ARG A 21 -19.79 -9.47 0.69
CA ARG A 21 -19.22 -10.10 1.90
C ARG A 21 -18.05 -11.05 1.60
N SER A 22 -18.15 -11.82 0.52
CA SER A 22 -17.11 -12.78 0.12
C SER A 22 -15.81 -12.11 -0.37
N ALA A 23 -15.89 -10.90 -0.93
CA ALA A 23 -14.71 -10.16 -1.41
C ALA A 23 -14.07 -9.33 -0.29
N ARG A 24 -14.84 -8.98 0.75
CA ARG A 24 -14.40 -8.10 1.84
C ARG A 24 -13.17 -8.60 2.58
N THR A 25 -13.03 -9.92 2.77
CA THR A 25 -11.86 -10.52 3.40
C THR A 25 -10.58 -10.29 2.59
N HIS A 26 -10.66 -10.34 1.26
CA HIS A 26 -9.52 -10.08 0.37
C HIS A 26 -9.22 -8.57 0.22
N LEU A 27 -10.25 -7.73 0.35
CA LEU A 27 -10.12 -6.27 0.28
C LEU A 27 -9.57 -5.65 1.58
N ASP A 28 -9.53 -6.39 2.69
CA ASP A 28 -9.02 -5.90 3.99
C ASP A 28 -7.47 -5.83 4.09
N ARG A 29 -6.80 -5.93 2.93
CA ARG A 29 -5.35 -5.72 2.81
C ARG A 29 -5.02 -4.23 2.95
N VAL A 30 -4.02 -3.92 3.78
CA VAL A 30 -3.58 -2.54 4.03
C VAL A 30 -3.22 -1.82 2.73
N SER A 31 -2.49 -2.46 1.82
CA SER A 31 -2.12 -1.88 0.53
C SER A 31 -3.34 -1.49 -0.31
N PHE A 32 -4.44 -2.25 -0.22
CA PHE A 32 -5.68 -1.91 -0.91
C PHE A 32 -6.36 -0.70 -0.29
N ARG A 33 -6.41 -0.61 1.05
CA ARG A 33 -6.94 0.58 1.75
C ARG A 33 -6.16 1.84 1.40
N LEU A 34 -4.82 1.76 1.43
CA LEU A 34 -3.94 2.86 1.00
C LEU A 34 -4.20 3.26 -0.46
N LEU A 35 -4.37 2.29 -1.35
CA LEU A 35 -4.71 2.57 -2.75
C LEU A 35 -6.04 3.32 -2.88
N VAL A 36 -7.07 2.93 -2.13
CA VAL A 36 -8.35 3.64 -2.09
C VAL A 36 -8.18 5.06 -1.56
N TYR A 37 -7.38 5.28 -0.52
CA TYR A 37 -7.08 6.63 -0.02
C TYR A 37 -6.38 7.49 -1.07
N ALA A 38 -5.41 6.93 -1.80
CA ALA A 38 -4.73 7.62 -2.89
C ALA A 38 -5.71 8.01 -4.02
N LEU A 39 -6.61 7.11 -4.40
CA LEU A 39 -7.68 7.32 -5.39
C LEU A 39 -8.66 8.41 -4.96
N VAL A 40 -9.11 8.38 -3.70
CA VAL A 40 -10.01 9.41 -3.15
C VAL A 40 -9.34 10.77 -3.17
N SER A 41 -8.08 10.86 -2.71
CA SER A 41 -7.28 12.10 -2.79
C SER A 41 -7.15 12.61 -4.23
N HIS A 42 -7.02 11.70 -5.21
CA HIS A 42 -6.92 12.04 -6.61
C HIS A 42 -8.25 12.55 -7.20
N VAL A 43 -9.38 11.98 -6.79
CA VAL A 43 -10.71 12.48 -7.18
C VAL A 43 -10.98 13.85 -6.56
N ILE A 44 -10.64 14.04 -5.28
CA ILE A 44 -10.73 15.34 -4.60
C ILE A 44 -9.88 16.37 -5.36
N PHE A 45 -8.66 16.03 -5.75
CA PHE A 45 -7.81 16.87 -6.60
C PHE A 45 -8.52 17.27 -7.90
N GLY A 46 -9.11 16.31 -8.62
CA GLY A 46 -9.77 16.60 -9.89
C GLY A 46 -11.05 17.43 -9.77
N ILE A 47 -11.80 17.30 -8.67
CA ILE A 47 -13.02 18.09 -8.40
C ILE A 47 -12.65 19.51 -7.93
N LEU A 48 -11.70 19.62 -6.99
CA LEU A 48 -11.30 20.90 -6.41
C LEU A 48 -10.35 21.69 -7.29
N GLY A 49 -9.68 21.05 -8.25
CA GLY A 49 -8.70 21.68 -9.15
C GLY A 49 -9.19 22.98 -9.78
N PRO A 50 -10.38 23.01 -10.40
CA PRO A 50 -10.96 24.22 -10.99
C PRO A 50 -11.41 25.28 -9.96
N LEU A 51 -11.72 24.87 -8.73
CA LEU A 51 -12.31 25.75 -7.70
C LEU A 51 -11.25 26.40 -6.81
N GLU A 52 -10.24 25.62 -6.42
CA GLU A 52 -9.28 25.99 -5.39
C GLU A 52 -7.90 25.38 -5.71
N PRO A 53 -7.08 26.09 -6.49
CA PRO A 53 -5.80 25.55 -6.97
C PRO A 53 -4.80 25.32 -5.83
N LEU A 54 -4.96 26.04 -4.72
CA LEU A 54 -4.21 25.82 -3.49
C LEU A 54 -4.46 24.41 -2.94
N ARG A 55 -5.72 23.98 -2.85
CA ARG A 55 -6.07 22.64 -2.36
C ARG A 55 -5.67 21.57 -3.35
N SER A 56 -5.59 21.89 -4.64
CA SER A 56 -5.22 20.92 -5.67
C SER A 56 -3.77 20.45 -5.52
N GLN A 57 -2.82 21.37 -5.31
CA GLN A 57 -1.40 20.99 -5.13
C GLN A 57 -1.15 20.14 -3.89
N PHE A 58 -1.82 20.49 -2.79
CA PHE A 58 -1.76 19.69 -1.56
C PHE A 58 -2.24 18.26 -1.81
N ASN A 59 -3.42 18.08 -2.42
CA ASN A 59 -3.97 16.75 -2.69
C ASN A 59 -3.14 15.93 -3.69
N LEU A 60 -2.46 16.58 -4.63
CA LEU A 60 -1.55 15.92 -5.57
C LEU A 60 -0.35 15.29 -4.84
N LEU A 61 0.24 16.03 -3.90
CA LEU A 61 1.38 15.53 -3.11
C LEU A 61 0.93 14.49 -2.08
N VAL A 62 -0.26 14.64 -1.49
CA VAL A 62 -0.85 13.60 -0.61
C VAL A 62 -1.05 12.31 -1.40
N SER A 63 -1.69 12.37 -2.57
CA SER A 63 -1.91 11.18 -3.40
C SER A 63 -0.58 10.50 -3.79
N THR A 64 0.41 11.29 -4.21
CA THR A 64 1.74 10.78 -4.60
C THR A 64 2.48 10.13 -3.42
N SER A 65 2.45 10.75 -2.24
CA SER A 65 3.08 10.18 -1.06
C SER A 65 2.38 8.91 -0.56
N ILE A 66 1.05 8.81 -0.68
CA ILE A 66 0.32 7.56 -0.35
C ILE A 66 0.70 6.44 -1.32
N PHE A 67 0.89 6.71 -2.62
CA PHE A 67 1.42 5.72 -3.56
C PHE A 67 2.81 5.22 -3.17
N PHE A 68 3.69 6.13 -2.74
CA PHE A 68 4.97 5.74 -2.16
C PHE A 68 4.80 4.85 -0.92
N CYS A 69 3.84 5.16 -0.03
CA CYS A 69 3.52 4.32 1.13
C CYS A 69 3.01 2.92 0.74
N VAL A 70 2.33 2.75 -0.40
CA VAL A 70 1.95 1.42 -0.91
C VAL A 70 3.19 0.60 -1.24
N ALA A 71 4.18 1.18 -1.92
CA ALA A 71 5.45 0.53 -2.23
C ALA A 71 6.25 0.23 -0.97
N LEU A 72 6.27 1.16 -0.01
CA LEU A 72 6.93 0.98 1.28
C LEU A 72 6.27 -0.12 2.12
N ASN A 73 4.94 -0.19 2.13
CA ASN A 73 4.22 -1.26 2.80
C ASN A 73 4.54 -2.63 2.19
N LEU A 74 4.65 -2.72 0.86
CA LEU A 74 5.06 -3.96 0.19
C LEU A 74 6.46 -4.39 0.62
N MET A 75 7.42 -3.48 0.67
CA MET A 75 8.78 -3.77 1.14
C MET A 75 8.77 -4.20 2.61
N LEU A 76 8.09 -3.47 3.49
CA LEU A 76 8.07 -3.76 4.93
C LEU A 76 7.40 -5.10 5.25
N VAL A 77 6.28 -5.41 4.61
CA VAL A 77 5.57 -6.68 4.83
C VAL A 77 6.36 -7.85 4.23
N LEU A 78 6.89 -7.70 3.02
CA LEU A 78 7.55 -8.82 2.32
C LEU A 78 8.95 -9.10 2.84
N VAL A 79 9.77 -8.06 3.04
CA VAL A 79 11.20 -8.21 3.37
C VAL A 79 11.43 -8.24 4.88
N TYR A 80 10.70 -7.39 5.62
CA TYR A 80 10.92 -7.22 7.05
C TYR A 80 9.83 -7.88 7.92
N ASN A 81 8.81 -8.50 7.31
CA ASN A 81 7.69 -9.14 8.00
C ASN A 81 7.00 -8.22 9.03
N VAL A 82 6.93 -6.91 8.75
CA VAL A 82 6.30 -5.94 9.65
C VAL A 82 4.79 -5.97 9.48
N ASN A 83 4.05 -5.89 10.59
CA ASN A 83 2.60 -5.81 10.55
C ASN A 83 2.12 -4.49 9.93
N GLY A 84 1.72 -4.54 8.65
CA GLY A 84 1.26 -3.37 7.90
C GLY A 84 0.04 -2.66 8.52
N ARG A 85 -0.80 -3.35 9.32
CA ARG A 85 -1.98 -2.72 9.94
C ARG A 85 -1.61 -1.65 10.96
N MET A 86 -0.53 -1.86 11.70
CA MET A 86 -0.04 -0.86 12.66
C MET A 86 0.55 0.36 11.93
N MET A 87 1.14 0.15 10.75
CA MET A 87 1.82 1.18 9.98
C MET A 87 0.87 2.12 9.22
N GLU A 88 -0.38 1.71 8.99
CA GLU A 88 -1.37 2.46 8.22
C GLU A 88 -1.58 3.90 8.71
N LYS A 89 -1.68 4.09 10.04
CA LYS A 89 -1.85 5.41 10.64
C LYS A 89 -0.64 6.32 10.38
N TYR A 90 0.55 5.75 10.42
CA TYR A 90 1.80 6.47 10.18
C TYR A 90 1.96 6.86 8.70
N TYR A 91 1.50 6.02 7.78
CA TYR A 91 1.49 6.36 6.35
C TYR A 91 0.62 7.59 6.09
N ILE A 92 -0.61 7.60 6.60
CA ILE A 92 -1.54 8.72 6.41
C ILE A 92 -0.99 9.99 7.08
N MET A 93 -0.54 9.88 8.32
CA MET A 93 0.03 11.03 9.05
C MET A 93 1.28 11.58 8.33
N GLY A 94 2.20 10.71 7.91
CA GLY A 94 3.40 11.09 7.17
C GLY A 94 3.09 11.79 5.85
N SER A 95 2.14 11.25 5.06
CA SER A 95 1.66 11.87 3.82
C SER A 95 1.08 13.27 4.03
N LEU A 96 0.27 13.45 5.06
CA LEU A 96 -0.33 14.75 5.39
C LEU A 96 0.72 15.76 5.89
N VAL A 97 1.64 15.34 6.75
CA VAL A 97 2.71 16.19 7.29
C VAL A 97 3.68 16.60 6.18
N LEU A 98 4.10 15.66 5.33
CA LEU A 98 4.97 15.94 4.19
C LEU A 98 4.31 16.94 3.23
N SER A 99 3.05 16.69 2.88
CA SER A 99 2.31 17.57 1.97
C SER A 99 2.06 18.95 2.57
N GLY A 100 1.72 19.01 3.85
CA GLY A 100 1.49 20.24 4.59
C GLY A 100 2.76 21.07 4.75
N THR A 101 3.91 20.43 4.95
CA THR A 101 5.20 21.12 5.07
C THR A 101 5.62 21.72 3.72
N CYS A 102 5.53 20.94 2.65
CA CYS A 102 5.90 21.39 1.30
C CYS A 102 4.99 22.54 0.84
N PHE A 103 3.67 22.35 0.97
CA PHE A 103 2.69 23.37 0.60
C PHE A 103 2.74 24.59 1.52
N GLY A 104 2.83 24.37 2.83
CA GLY A 104 2.90 25.41 3.85
C GLY A 104 4.10 26.33 3.65
N SER A 105 5.24 25.80 3.20
CA SER A 105 6.43 26.61 2.88
C SER A 105 6.18 27.57 1.71
N ALA A 106 5.55 27.10 0.63
CA ALA A 106 5.16 27.92 -0.51
C ALA A 106 4.12 28.98 -0.13
N TYR A 107 3.15 28.61 0.71
CA TYR A 107 2.13 29.53 1.19
C TYR A 107 2.70 30.62 2.11
N ALA A 108 3.51 30.23 3.10
CA ALA A 108 4.12 31.16 4.05
C ALA A 108 5.07 32.15 3.38
N SER A 109 5.68 31.78 2.25
CA SER A 109 6.54 32.66 1.46
C SER A 109 5.78 33.74 0.66
N GLY A 110 4.44 33.71 0.64
CA GLY A 110 3.63 34.68 -0.10
C GLY A 110 3.72 34.57 -1.63
N HIS A 111 4.41 33.55 -2.14
CA HIS A 111 4.56 33.34 -3.59
C HIS A 111 3.33 32.71 -4.25
N LEU A 112 2.37 32.19 -3.48
CA LEU A 112 1.11 31.68 -4.00
C LEU A 112 0.07 32.80 -4.10
N GLY A 113 -0.48 33.02 -5.29
CA GLY A 113 -1.49 34.05 -5.54
C GLY A 113 -2.32 33.79 -6.78
N LEU A 114 -3.35 34.60 -7.01
CA LEU A 114 -4.15 34.55 -8.24
C LEU A 114 -3.33 35.12 -9.40
N ASN A 115 -3.00 34.30 -10.38
CA ASN A 115 -2.35 34.77 -11.61
C ASN A 115 -3.40 35.46 -12.49
N THR A 116 -3.27 36.77 -12.68
CA THR A 116 -4.22 37.60 -13.43
C THR A 116 -4.32 37.23 -14.91
N LYS A 117 -3.28 36.63 -15.50
CA LYS A 117 -3.29 36.25 -16.92
C LYS A 117 -4.17 35.04 -17.22
N ASN A 118 -4.13 34.06 -16.33
CA ASN A 118 -4.74 32.76 -16.57
C ASN A 118 -5.95 32.51 -15.66
N HIS A 119 -6.26 33.44 -14.75
CA HIS A 119 -7.30 33.32 -13.72
C HIS A 119 -7.19 32.03 -12.88
N ILE A 120 -5.96 31.50 -12.74
CA ILE A 120 -5.66 30.35 -11.89
C ILE A 120 -4.82 30.82 -10.71
N CYS A 121 -5.12 30.33 -9.51
CA CYS A 121 -4.19 30.46 -8.39
C CYS A 121 -2.95 29.60 -8.67
N TRP A 122 -1.80 30.24 -8.72
CA TRP A 122 -0.52 29.62 -8.99
C TRP A 122 0.59 30.40 -8.27
N TYR A 123 1.84 30.07 -8.55
CA TYR A 123 2.96 30.95 -8.23
C TYR A 123 2.77 32.29 -8.95
N ASN A 124 2.57 33.35 -8.18
CA ASN A 124 2.44 34.72 -8.66
C ASN A 124 3.72 35.48 -8.35
N ASN A 125 4.69 35.40 -9.24
CA ASN A 125 5.93 36.16 -9.14
C ASN A 125 6.28 36.75 -10.51
N GLU A 126 6.68 38.02 -10.52
CA GLU A 126 7.15 38.71 -11.73
C GLU A 126 8.44 38.06 -12.26
N ASN A 127 9.28 37.54 -11.37
CA ASN A 127 10.52 36.87 -11.69
C ASN A 127 10.30 35.39 -12.00
N GLN A 128 10.38 35.01 -13.29
CA GLN A 128 10.28 33.61 -13.72
C GLN A 128 11.30 32.69 -13.03
N ASN A 129 12.52 33.18 -12.82
CA ASN A 129 13.59 32.40 -12.16
C ASN A 129 13.23 32.06 -10.70
N GLU A 130 12.55 32.95 -9.99
CA GLU A 130 12.11 32.68 -8.62
C GLU A 130 10.96 31.69 -8.61
N THR A 131 9.97 31.86 -9.50
CA THR A 131 8.89 30.87 -9.70
C THR A 131 9.47 29.49 -9.97
N LEU A 132 10.45 29.38 -10.86
CA LEU A 132 11.10 28.11 -11.19
C LEU A 132 11.78 27.48 -9.97
N ARG A 133 12.53 28.27 -9.19
CA ARG A 133 13.18 27.80 -7.95
C ARG A 133 12.16 27.27 -6.95
N TRP A 134 11.04 27.97 -6.79
CA TRP A 134 9.97 27.55 -5.88
C TRP A 134 9.28 26.27 -6.36
N VAL A 135 8.86 26.21 -7.63
CA VAL A 135 8.23 25.01 -8.22
C VAL A 135 9.16 23.79 -8.09
N ILE A 136 10.46 23.97 -8.33
CA ILE A 136 11.43 22.91 -8.17
C ILE A 136 11.54 22.49 -6.70
N GLY A 137 11.72 23.45 -5.78
CA GLY A 137 11.99 23.18 -4.36
C GLY A 137 10.81 22.59 -3.59
N THR A 138 9.58 22.99 -3.90
CA THR A 138 8.39 22.61 -3.11
C THR A 138 7.64 21.42 -3.71
N GLN A 139 7.79 21.16 -5.01
CA GLN A 139 7.02 20.12 -5.70
C GLN A 139 7.91 19.14 -6.45
N MET A 140 8.70 19.58 -7.43
CA MET A 140 9.43 18.65 -8.31
C MET A 140 10.49 17.84 -7.57
N PHE A 141 11.24 18.48 -6.67
CA PHE A 141 12.25 17.82 -5.85
C PHE A 141 11.64 16.69 -5.02
N TRP A 142 10.52 16.95 -4.35
CA TRP A 142 9.86 15.96 -3.50
C TRP A 142 9.23 14.82 -4.30
N MET A 143 8.59 15.11 -5.43
CA MET A 143 8.05 14.06 -6.30
C MET A 143 9.16 13.17 -6.88
N LEU A 144 10.30 13.77 -7.27
CA LEU A 144 11.46 13.02 -7.75
C LEU A 144 12.08 12.17 -6.63
N LEU A 145 12.19 12.72 -5.41
CA LEU A 145 12.69 12.00 -4.25
C LEU A 145 11.80 10.80 -3.90
N LEU A 146 10.48 10.98 -3.86
CA LEU A 146 9.54 9.89 -3.65
C LEU A 146 9.64 8.84 -4.77
N SER A 147 9.76 9.26 -6.03
CA SER A 147 9.96 8.35 -7.17
C SER A 147 11.26 7.53 -7.04
N ALA A 148 12.36 8.17 -6.66
CA ALA A 148 13.65 7.50 -6.49
C ALA A 148 13.59 6.51 -5.32
N ALA A 149 12.91 6.88 -4.23
CA ALA A 149 12.71 6.00 -3.09
C ALA A 149 11.77 4.81 -3.45
N GLU A 150 10.69 5.03 -4.20
CA GLU A 150 9.85 3.95 -4.76
C GLU A 150 10.69 2.97 -5.59
N PHE A 151 11.56 3.47 -6.46
CA PHE A 151 12.46 2.65 -7.27
C PHE A 151 13.41 1.83 -6.40
N GLY A 152 14.03 2.45 -5.39
CA GLY A 152 14.90 1.75 -4.44
C GLY A 152 14.18 0.61 -3.72
N MET A 153 12.97 0.86 -3.21
CA MET A 153 12.16 -0.16 -2.54
C MET A 153 11.76 -1.29 -3.50
N PHE A 154 11.45 -0.97 -4.76
CA PHE A 154 11.20 -1.96 -5.80
C PHE A 154 12.42 -2.85 -6.04
N LEU A 155 13.61 -2.28 -6.18
CA LEU A 155 14.84 -3.05 -6.36
C LEU A 155 15.11 -3.98 -5.19
N VAL A 156 14.89 -3.53 -3.95
CA VAL A 156 15.02 -4.36 -2.74
C VAL A 156 14.05 -5.53 -2.77
N VAL A 157 12.77 -5.29 -3.09
CA VAL A 157 11.75 -6.34 -3.21
C VAL A 157 12.10 -7.35 -4.31
N VAL A 158 12.56 -6.90 -5.46
CA VAL A 158 12.98 -7.80 -6.56
C VAL A 158 14.21 -8.62 -6.14
N ALA A 159 15.23 -7.99 -5.56
CA ALA A 159 16.43 -8.68 -5.09
C ALA A 159 16.09 -9.76 -4.07
N PHE A 160 15.15 -9.48 -3.16
CA PHE A 160 14.65 -10.45 -2.18
C PHE A 160 13.88 -11.62 -2.84
N LEU A 161 13.11 -11.35 -3.89
CA LEU A 161 12.33 -12.38 -4.60
C LEU A 161 13.15 -13.22 -5.56
N LEU A 162 14.28 -12.73 -6.08
CA LEU A 162 15.09 -13.43 -7.08
C LEU A 162 15.55 -14.84 -6.62
N PRO A 163 16.10 -15.03 -5.40
CA PRO A 163 16.43 -16.36 -4.90
C PRO A 163 15.21 -17.29 -4.82
N PHE A 164 14.06 -16.77 -4.37
CA PHE A 164 12.83 -17.54 -4.24
C PHE A 164 12.32 -18.02 -5.61
N ILE A 165 12.39 -17.16 -6.63
CA ILE A 165 12.09 -17.51 -8.03
C ILE A 165 13.02 -18.61 -8.52
N ARG A 166 14.34 -18.48 -8.29
CA ARG A 166 15.33 -19.48 -8.73
C ARG A 166 15.07 -20.84 -8.10
N HIS A 167 14.89 -20.88 -6.78
CA HIS A 167 14.67 -22.12 -6.06
C HIS A 167 13.37 -22.82 -6.47
N SER A 168 12.29 -22.05 -6.68
CA SER A 168 11.02 -22.61 -7.16
C SER A 168 11.11 -23.19 -8.58
N ARG A 169 11.96 -22.60 -9.42
CA ARG A 169 12.19 -23.08 -10.79
C ARG A 169 12.99 -24.38 -10.82
N GLU A 170 13.98 -24.51 -9.96
CA GLU A 170 14.77 -25.75 -9.80
C GLU A 170 13.89 -26.91 -9.30
N ALA A 171 13.02 -26.65 -8.31
CA ALA A 171 12.07 -27.65 -7.82
C ALA A 171 11.11 -28.14 -8.92
N LEU A 172 10.67 -27.25 -9.82
CA LEU A 172 9.80 -27.62 -10.94
C LEU A 172 10.52 -28.50 -11.98
N HIS A 173 11.81 -28.24 -12.23
CA HIS A 173 12.60 -29.02 -13.19
C HIS A 173 13.00 -30.40 -12.64
N GLY A 174 13.18 -30.53 -11.33
CA GLY A 174 13.48 -31.82 -10.68
C GLY A 174 12.34 -32.85 -10.75
N PHE A 175 11.09 -32.41 -10.91
CA PHE A 175 9.93 -33.29 -11.05
C PHE A 175 9.77 -33.91 -12.45
N GLY A 176 10.62 -33.55 -13.41
CA GLY A 176 10.65 -34.15 -14.73
C GLY A 176 11.66 -35.30 -14.80
N ILE A 177 11.16 -36.52 -15.06
CA ILE A 177 11.85 -37.62 -15.78
C ILE A 177 12.57 -38.70 -14.92
N THR A 178 12.55 -38.67 -13.59
CA THR A 178 12.99 -39.87 -12.82
C THR A 178 11.80 -40.80 -12.54
N ASP A 179 12.03 -42.08 -12.79
CA ASP A 179 11.04 -43.11 -13.09
C ASP A 179 9.84 -43.18 -12.13
N ALA A 180 8.69 -43.54 -12.71
CA ALA A 180 7.39 -43.71 -12.08
C ALA A 180 7.36 -44.87 -11.07
N GLU A 181 8.21 -44.85 -10.06
CA GLU A 181 8.22 -45.80 -8.96
C GLU A 181 7.31 -45.28 -7.84
N GLN A 182 6.00 -45.50 -8.04
CA GLN A 182 4.97 -45.83 -7.03
C GLN A 182 4.99 -45.15 -5.64
N HIS A 183 5.54 -43.95 -5.50
CA HIS A 183 5.45 -43.18 -4.26
C HIS A 183 4.07 -42.50 -4.11
N PRO A 184 3.57 -42.38 -2.86
CA PRO A 184 2.16 -42.18 -2.54
C PRO A 184 1.64 -40.81 -2.97
N ILE A 185 0.38 -40.81 -3.38
CA ILE A 185 -0.39 -39.71 -4.00
C ILE A 185 -0.48 -38.43 -3.16
N ASP A 186 -0.14 -38.50 -1.86
CA ASP A 186 -0.32 -37.40 -0.91
C ASP A 186 0.68 -36.23 -1.09
N ASP A 187 1.91 -36.50 -1.54
CA ASP A 187 2.94 -35.44 -1.70
C ASP A 187 2.69 -34.54 -2.93
N CYS A 188 1.94 -35.03 -3.93
CA CYS A 188 1.62 -34.27 -5.13
C CYS A 188 0.66 -33.10 -4.84
N HIS A 189 -0.18 -33.23 -3.81
CA HIS A 189 -1.11 -32.18 -3.40
C HIS A 189 -0.42 -30.99 -2.72
N ALA A 190 0.63 -31.23 -1.93
CA ALA A 190 1.41 -30.18 -1.28
C ALA A 190 2.18 -29.32 -2.31
N ALA A 191 2.85 -29.96 -3.27
CA ALA A 191 3.58 -29.26 -4.33
C ALA A 191 2.66 -28.41 -5.24
N ARG A 192 1.45 -28.92 -5.54
CA ARG A 192 0.47 -28.20 -6.36
C ARG A 192 -0.12 -26.98 -5.64
N ASN A 193 -0.32 -27.05 -4.33
CA ASN A 193 -0.78 -25.92 -3.53
C ASN A 193 0.28 -24.81 -3.46
N HIS A 194 1.56 -25.17 -3.39
CA HIS A 194 2.67 -24.21 -3.43
C HIS A 194 2.76 -23.46 -4.77
N LEU A 195 2.48 -24.13 -5.90
CA LEU A 195 2.46 -23.50 -7.23
C LEU A 195 1.22 -22.64 -7.47
N ALA A 196 0.09 -22.96 -6.83
CA ALA A 196 -1.11 -22.12 -6.89
C ALA A 196 -0.90 -20.77 -6.19
N ASP A 197 -0.05 -20.72 -5.15
CA ASP A 197 0.30 -19.48 -4.44
C ASP A 197 1.24 -18.57 -5.26
N TRP A 198 1.97 -19.13 -6.24
CA TRP A 198 2.76 -18.37 -7.19
C TRP A 198 1.94 -17.54 -8.19
N GLN A 199 0.64 -17.83 -8.37
CA GLN A 199 -0.25 -17.01 -9.21
C GLN A 199 -0.54 -15.63 -8.61
N VAL A 200 -0.11 -15.33 -7.38
CA VAL A 200 -0.18 -13.99 -6.75
C VAL A 200 0.95 -13.04 -7.25
N ALA A 201 1.64 -13.40 -8.34
CA ALA A 201 2.67 -12.59 -8.98
C ALA A 201 2.27 -11.15 -9.42
N PRO A 202 1.00 -10.82 -9.80
CA PRO A 202 0.66 -9.48 -10.30
C PRO A 202 0.87 -8.36 -9.28
N THR A 203 0.70 -8.67 -7.99
CA THR A 203 0.86 -7.70 -6.90
C THR A 203 2.31 -7.19 -6.76
N ARG A 204 3.26 -7.80 -7.48
CA ARG A 204 4.69 -7.44 -7.45
C ARG A 204 5.05 -6.36 -8.49
N VAL A 205 4.16 -6.10 -9.46
CA VAL A 205 4.40 -5.16 -10.56
C VAL A 205 4.01 -3.71 -10.19
N TYR A 206 3.24 -3.52 -9.11
CA TYR A 206 2.77 -2.21 -8.67
C TYR A 206 3.88 -1.16 -8.52
N PRO A 207 4.98 -1.42 -7.80
CA PRO A 207 6.00 -0.40 -7.59
C PRO A 207 6.74 -0.04 -8.89
N LEU A 208 6.92 -1.01 -9.80
CA LEU A 208 7.55 -0.77 -11.11
C LEU A 208 6.72 0.20 -11.94
N VAL A 209 5.42 -0.07 -12.07
CA VAL A 209 4.50 0.80 -12.81
C VAL A 209 4.46 2.18 -12.17
N SER A 210 4.36 2.26 -10.84
CA SER A 210 4.40 3.53 -10.11
C SER A 210 5.66 4.34 -10.46
N CYS A 211 6.81 3.69 -10.39
CA CYS A 211 8.11 4.28 -10.65
C CYS A 211 8.17 4.81 -12.10
N VAL A 212 7.79 3.99 -13.09
CA VAL A 212 7.79 4.40 -14.50
C VAL A 212 6.89 5.63 -14.71
N MET A 213 5.68 5.62 -14.12
CA MET A 213 4.74 6.72 -14.24
C MET A 213 5.21 8.00 -13.52
N ASN A 214 5.90 7.87 -12.38
CA ASN A 214 6.51 8.98 -11.65
C ASN A 214 7.69 9.59 -12.43
N ILE A 215 8.56 8.76 -13.02
CA ILE A 215 9.69 9.22 -13.84
C ILE A 215 9.17 9.95 -15.09
N ILE A 216 8.24 9.34 -15.83
CA ILE A 216 7.65 9.96 -17.03
C ILE A 216 6.97 11.28 -16.66
N GLY A 217 6.17 11.29 -15.59
CA GLY A 217 5.51 12.51 -15.09
C GLY A 217 6.50 13.62 -14.74
N SER A 218 7.61 13.29 -14.08
CA SER A 218 8.65 14.24 -13.70
C SER A 218 9.41 14.80 -14.91
N VAL A 219 9.79 13.93 -15.86
CA VAL A 219 10.46 14.34 -17.11
C VAL A 219 9.57 15.26 -17.93
N LEU A 220 8.28 14.92 -18.08
CA LEU A 220 7.32 15.76 -18.80
C LEU A 220 7.12 17.11 -18.11
N ALA A 221 7.07 17.14 -16.78
CA ALA A 221 6.92 18.38 -16.04
C ALA A 221 8.14 19.32 -16.21
N VAL A 222 9.36 18.78 -16.14
CA VAL A 222 10.59 19.54 -16.39
C VAL A 222 10.65 20.03 -17.84
N TRP A 223 10.27 19.19 -18.79
CA TRP A 223 10.23 19.55 -20.20
C TRP A 223 9.22 20.68 -20.48
N GLN A 224 8.02 20.62 -19.89
CA GLN A 224 7.01 21.67 -19.98
C GLN A 224 7.49 23.00 -19.38
N LEU A 225 8.16 22.95 -18.23
CA LEU A 225 8.76 24.14 -17.60
C LEU A 225 9.80 24.79 -18.52
N LYS A 226 10.59 23.99 -19.23
CA LYS A 226 11.64 24.49 -20.13
C LYS A 226 11.06 25.19 -21.35
N GLU A 227 10.06 24.60 -22.01
CA GLU A 227 9.55 25.14 -23.27
C GLU A 227 8.56 26.29 -23.12
N GLN A 228 8.20 26.66 -21.88
CA GLN A 228 7.11 27.63 -21.61
C GLN A 228 5.82 27.30 -22.37
N ALA A 229 5.68 26.05 -22.81
CA ALA A 229 4.53 25.60 -23.54
C ALA A 229 3.32 25.67 -22.61
N GLU A 230 2.17 26.03 -23.16
CA GLU A 230 0.92 25.89 -22.42
C GLU A 230 0.85 24.49 -21.81
N PRO A 231 0.35 24.36 -20.56
CA PRO A 231 0.37 23.11 -19.82
C PRO A 231 -0.27 22.00 -20.67
N VAL A 232 0.59 21.18 -21.28
CA VAL A 232 0.13 20.21 -22.27
C VAL A 232 -0.74 19.19 -21.53
N PRO A 233 -1.93 18.84 -22.05
CA PRO A 233 -2.81 17.83 -21.46
C PRO A 233 -2.15 16.47 -21.24
N VAL A 234 -0.98 16.23 -21.84
CA VAL A 234 -0.18 15.02 -21.72
C VAL A 234 0.32 14.78 -20.28
N SER A 235 0.81 15.79 -19.56
CA SER A 235 1.27 15.58 -18.17
C SER A 235 0.11 15.22 -17.25
N LEU A 236 -1.03 15.89 -17.42
CA LEU A 236 -2.27 15.56 -16.71
C LEU A 236 -2.78 14.15 -17.07
N LEU A 237 -2.63 13.73 -18.33
CA LEU A 237 -3.00 12.40 -18.79
C LEU A 237 -2.10 11.33 -18.15
N VAL A 238 -0.78 11.53 -18.12
CA VAL A 238 0.14 10.60 -17.44
C VAL A 238 -0.16 10.49 -15.95
N TYR A 239 -0.44 11.62 -15.28
CA TYR A 239 -0.84 11.59 -13.87
C TYR A 239 -2.17 10.84 -13.65
N SER A 240 -3.15 11.05 -14.55
CA SER A 240 -4.45 10.39 -14.51
C SER A 240 -4.37 8.87 -14.76
N MET A 241 -3.39 8.44 -15.56
CA MET A 241 -3.21 7.04 -15.90
C MET A 241 -2.73 6.21 -14.70
N ARG A 242 -2.11 6.84 -13.69
CA ARG A 242 -1.63 6.12 -12.50
C ARG A 242 -2.74 5.34 -11.80
N PRO A 243 -3.80 5.97 -11.26
CA PRO A 243 -4.90 5.24 -10.64
C PRO A 243 -5.53 4.22 -11.60
N LEU A 244 -5.61 4.49 -12.91
CA LEU A 244 -6.10 3.53 -13.89
C LEU A 244 -5.25 2.25 -13.92
N VAL A 245 -3.93 2.37 -14.05
CA VAL A 245 -3.09 1.17 -14.12
C VAL A 245 -3.12 0.42 -12.80
N TYR A 246 -3.12 1.11 -11.66
CA TYR A 246 -3.30 0.47 -10.35
C TYR A 246 -4.61 -0.31 -10.25
N SER A 247 -5.69 0.23 -10.81
CA SER A 247 -7.01 -0.39 -10.80
C SER A 247 -7.09 -1.57 -11.74
N MET A 248 -6.46 -1.47 -12.91
CA MET A 248 -6.33 -2.60 -13.83
C MET A 248 -5.54 -3.73 -13.19
N ILE A 249 -4.40 -3.42 -12.55
CA ILE A 249 -3.62 -4.44 -11.84
C ILE A 249 -4.45 -5.04 -10.70
N ALA A 250 -5.18 -4.23 -9.93
CA ALA A 250 -6.06 -4.71 -8.87
C ALA A 250 -7.21 -5.59 -9.39
N ALA A 251 -7.75 -5.27 -10.57
CA ALA A 251 -8.76 -6.07 -11.23
C ALA A 251 -8.20 -7.37 -11.84
N THR A 252 -6.94 -7.36 -12.28
CA THR A 252 -6.25 -8.53 -12.80
C THR A 252 -5.61 -9.40 -11.73
N ASP A 253 -5.55 -8.94 -10.47
CA ASP A 253 -5.10 -9.77 -9.36
C ASP A 253 -6.04 -10.99 -9.31
N PRO A 254 -5.55 -12.23 -9.51
CA PRO A 254 -6.41 -13.41 -9.55
C PRO A 254 -6.97 -13.75 -8.17
N SER A 255 -6.49 -13.14 -7.09
CA SER A 255 -6.92 -13.46 -5.73
C SER A 255 -8.41 -13.22 -5.45
N PRO A 256 -9.07 -12.15 -5.93
CA PRO A 256 -10.51 -11.98 -5.74
C PRO A 256 -11.31 -12.83 -6.74
N GLY A 257 -10.85 -12.93 -7.99
CA GLY A 257 -11.56 -13.63 -9.07
C GLY A 257 -11.60 -15.14 -8.86
N THR A 258 -10.48 -15.76 -8.50
CA THR A 258 -10.42 -17.20 -8.22
C THR A 258 -11.21 -17.56 -6.97
N SER A 259 -11.13 -16.75 -5.92
CA SER A 259 -11.91 -16.94 -4.68
C SER A 259 -13.40 -16.78 -4.93
N PHE A 260 -13.80 -15.78 -5.73
CA PHE A 260 -15.20 -15.58 -6.14
C PHE A 260 -15.70 -16.73 -7.01
N VAL A 261 -14.94 -17.14 -8.02
CA VAL A 261 -15.30 -18.26 -8.91
C VAL A 261 -15.41 -19.56 -8.11
N ARG A 262 -14.49 -19.83 -7.18
CA ARG A 262 -14.57 -21.00 -6.28
C ARG A 262 -15.77 -20.93 -5.35
N ALA A 263 -16.04 -19.78 -4.73
CA ALA A 263 -17.21 -19.60 -3.87
C ALA A 263 -18.53 -19.74 -4.64
N TRP A 264 -18.56 -19.27 -5.89
CA TRP A 264 -19.71 -19.40 -6.79
C TRP A 264 -19.92 -20.84 -7.26
N GLN A 265 -18.84 -21.54 -7.62
CA GLN A 265 -18.87 -22.97 -7.98
C GLN A 265 -19.33 -23.82 -6.79
N ALA A 266 -18.83 -23.54 -5.58
CA ALA A 266 -19.25 -24.22 -4.35
C ALA A 266 -20.75 -24.07 -4.08
N ARG A 267 -21.32 -22.87 -4.29
CA ARG A 267 -22.78 -22.63 -4.17
C ARG A 267 -23.61 -23.40 -5.19
N ARG A 268 -23.09 -23.60 -6.41
CA ARG A 268 -23.77 -24.41 -7.44
C ARG A 268 -23.77 -25.88 -7.06
N ALA A 269 -22.64 -26.43 -6.60
CA ALA A 269 -22.54 -27.83 -6.20
C ALA A 269 -23.52 -28.21 -5.07
N THR A 270 -23.76 -27.30 -4.10
CA THR A 270 -24.75 -27.52 -3.03
C THR A 270 -26.20 -27.51 -3.51
N THR A 271 -26.51 -26.81 -4.60
CA THR A 271 -27.89 -26.74 -5.12
C THR A 271 -28.30 -28.06 -5.79
N ASP A 272 -27.36 -28.71 -6.49
CA ASP A 272 -27.63 -29.96 -7.22
C ASP A 272 -27.71 -31.19 -6.29
N SER A 273 -27.20 -31.10 -5.06
CA SER A 273 -27.19 -32.21 -4.10
C SER A 273 -28.55 -32.46 -3.42
N SER A 274 -29.54 -31.59 -3.67
CA SER A 274 -30.81 -31.58 -2.92
C SER A 274 -31.94 -32.41 -3.56
N SER A 275 -31.72 -33.05 -4.72
CA SER A 275 -32.80 -33.68 -5.50
C SER A 275 -32.73 -35.21 -5.66
N THR A 276 -31.77 -35.91 -5.06
CA THR A 276 -31.68 -37.38 -5.18
C THR A 276 -31.69 -38.05 -3.81
N GLN A 277 -32.90 -38.29 -3.29
CA GLN A 277 -33.14 -39.29 -2.25
C GLN A 277 -33.07 -40.70 -2.89
N GLN A 278 -32.41 -41.62 -2.17
CA GLN A 278 -32.40 -43.08 -2.33
C GLN A 278 -31.61 -43.67 -3.52
N THR A 279 -30.47 -44.31 -3.23
CA THR A 279 -30.39 -45.77 -3.04
C THR A 279 -29.03 -46.14 -2.44
N THR A 280 -29.08 -46.97 -1.41
CA THR A 280 -27.98 -47.51 -0.62
C THR A 280 -26.94 -48.22 -1.49
N GLN A 281 -25.70 -47.72 -1.58
CA GLN A 281 -24.51 -48.52 -1.89
C GLN A 281 -23.22 -47.80 -1.44
N VAL A 282 -22.27 -48.63 -1.02
CA VAL A 282 -21.14 -48.39 -0.10
C VAL A 282 -20.15 -47.32 -0.61
N PRO A 283 -19.63 -46.40 0.24
CA PRO A 283 -18.84 -45.26 -0.21
C PRO A 283 -17.34 -45.60 -0.28
N VAL A 284 -16.76 -45.43 -1.47
CA VAL A 284 -15.33 -45.13 -1.66
C VAL A 284 -15.25 -43.76 -2.32
N SER A 285 -15.45 -42.70 -1.53
CA SER A 285 -15.24 -41.33 -1.97
C SER A 285 -15.01 -40.47 -0.74
N VAL A 286 -13.76 -40.41 -0.30
CA VAL A 286 -13.33 -39.47 0.74
C VAL A 286 -11.98 -38.93 0.36
N CYS A 287 -11.96 -37.75 -0.26
CA CYS A 287 -11.10 -36.61 0.09
C CYS A 287 -11.27 -35.48 -0.93
N LEU A 288 -12.37 -34.73 -0.82
CA LEU A 288 -12.51 -33.43 -1.50
C LEU A 288 -13.12 -32.36 -0.58
N SER A 289 -12.97 -32.52 0.74
CA SER A 289 -13.69 -31.69 1.72
C SER A 289 -12.84 -31.14 2.87
N THR A 290 -11.57 -31.52 3.00
CA THR A 290 -10.68 -31.08 4.11
C THR A 290 -9.72 -29.94 3.74
N LEU A 291 -10.08 -29.11 2.76
CA LEU A 291 -9.27 -27.95 2.32
C LEU A 291 -9.86 -26.60 2.79
N VAL A 292 -10.44 -26.56 4.01
CA VAL A 292 -11.22 -25.38 4.48
C VAL A 292 -10.58 -24.61 5.65
N ASP A 293 -9.63 -25.13 6.43
CA ASP A 293 -9.25 -24.43 7.68
C ASP A 293 -7.84 -23.85 7.78
N PHE A 294 -6.96 -23.97 6.78
CA PHE A 294 -5.54 -23.62 6.99
C PHE A 294 -5.01 -22.34 6.34
N THR A 295 -5.79 -21.25 6.27
CA THR A 295 -5.21 -19.96 5.81
C THR A 295 -5.77 -18.70 6.47
N VAL A 296 -6.36 -18.79 7.66
CA VAL A 296 -6.77 -17.59 8.44
C VAL A 296 -6.38 -17.65 9.94
N GLY A 297 -5.73 -18.73 10.41
CA GLY A 297 -5.50 -18.93 11.86
C GLY A 297 -4.19 -18.44 12.47
N SER A 298 -3.13 -18.14 11.72
CA SER A 298 -1.78 -18.01 12.30
C SER A 298 -1.29 -16.58 12.60
N ILE A 299 -2.18 -15.67 13.02
CA ILE A 299 -1.79 -14.35 13.60
C ILE A 299 -2.68 -13.98 14.81
N HIS A 300 -3.17 -14.97 15.56
CA HIS A 300 -3.75 -14.76 16.89
C HIS A 300 -3.19 -15.79 17.86
N GLY A 301 -2.11 -15.43 18.54
CA GLY A 301 -1.54 -16.28 19.58
C GLY A 301 -0.17 -15.81 20.05
N ALA A 302 -0.15 -14.72 20.82
CA ALA A 302 0.79 -14.50 21.93
C ALA A 302 0.61 -13.10 22.56
N GLU A 303 -0.58 -12.75 23.07
CA GLU A 303 -0.68 -11.71 24.11
C GLU A 303 -2.04 -11.76 24.85
N SER A 304 -2.15 -12.68 25.81
CA SER A 304 -2.98 -12.54 27.02
C SER A 304 -2.66 -13.70 27.94
N ASP A 305 -2.01 -13.40 29.06
CA ASP A 305 -2.41 -13.83 30.41
C ASP A 305 -1.24 -13.68 31.38
N GLN A 306 -1.14 -12.48 31.99
CA GLN A 306 -0.81 -12.35 33.41
C GLN A 306 -1.02 -10.90 33.86
N LEU A 307 -2.20 -10.60 34.41
CA LEU A 307 -2.33 -9.58 35.44
C LEU A 307 -3.56 -9.93 36.27
N ASP A 308 -3.27 -10.56 37.40
CA ASP A 308 -4.19 -10.93 38.45
C ASP A 308 -5.03 -9.75 38.94
N ALA A 309 -6.31 -10.06 39.12
CA ALA A 309 -7.27 -9.23 39.80
C ALA A 309 -6.97 -9.17 41.29
N GLY A 310 -7.00 -7.97 41.86
CA GLY A 310 -6.92 -7.79 43.30
C GLY A 310 -7.00 -6.33 43.73
N SER A 311 -8.13 -5.66 43.54
CA SER A 311 -8.43 -4.47 44.35
C SER A 311 -9.93 -4.22 44.47
N GLN A 312 -10.40 -4.35 45.71
CA GLN A 312 -11.75 -4.07 46.17
C GLN A 312 -12.07 -2.59 45.99
N THR A 313 -13.22 -2.29 45.37
CA THR A 313 -13.76 -0.94 45.29
C THR A 313 -14.57 -0.66 46.56
N GLN A 314 -14.00 0.12 47.48
CA GLN A 314 -14.73 0.71 48.60
C GLN A 314 -15.34 2.04 48.13
N ILE A 315 -16.66 2.14 48.23
CA ILE A 315 -17.44 3.35 47.92
C ILE A 315 -17.20 4.37 49.04
N GLY A 316 -16.42 5.40 48.75
CA GLY A 316 -16.22 6.57 49.60
C GLY A 316 -16.83 7.80 48.95
N ASN A 317 -17.92 8.30 49.51
CA ASN A 317 -18.50 9.61 49.22
C ASN A 317 -17.45 10.71 49.49
N LEU A 318 -17.25 11.64 48.56
CA LEU A 318 -16.59 12.91 48.88
C LEU A 318 -17.13 14.07 48.06
N SER A 319 -17.43 15.10 48.84
CA SER A 319 -18.11 16.35 48.55
C SER A 319 -17.28 17.28 47.67
N LEU A 320 -17.98 17.99 46.78
CA LEU A 320 -17.49 19.17 46.08
C LEU A 320 -17.06 20.26 47.07
N ASN A 321 -15.91 20.89 46.81
CA ASN A 321 -15.78 22.34 46.94
C ASN A 321 -14.65 22.88 46.02
N PRO A 322 -14.85 24.03 45.33
CA PRO A 322 -13.87 24.63 44.44
C PRO A 322 -13.19 25.83 45.10
N THR A 323 -11.87 26.00 44.92
CA THR A 323 -11.18 27.31 44.90
C THR A 323 -9.67 27.16 44.67
N GLU A 324 -9.12 28.13 43.91
CA GLU A 324 -7.70 28.58 43.89
C GLU A 324 -6.64 27.60 43.34
N SER A 325 -5.52 28.01 42.74
CA SER A 325 -5.00 29.26 42.21
C SER A 325 -3.71 28.94 41.43
N LEU A 326 -3.56 29.50 40.23
CA LEU A 326 -2.40 30.27 39.76
C LEU A 326 -1.01 30.01 40.43
N GLY A 327 -0.10 29.36 39.69
CA GLY A 327 1.36 29.37 39.88
C GLY A 327 2.02 28.55 38.77
N LYS A 328 2.64 29.13 37.72
CA LYS A 328 4.01 29.68 37.59
C LYS A 328 5.12 28.70 37.97
N VAL A 329 6.17 28.67 37.11
CA VAL A 329 7.47 27.95 37.18
C VAL A 329 7.43 26.56 36.50
N GLY A 330 8.34 26.18 35.60
CA GLY A 330 9.58 26.80 35.13
C GLY A 330 10.08 26.12 33.85
N LEU A 331 10.72 26.93 32.99
CA LEU A 331 11.47 26.49 31.81
C LEU A 331 12.80 25.88 32.27
N THR A 332 12.98 24.58 32.09
CA THR A 332 14.29 23.95 32.15
C THR A 332 14.93 23.93 30.77
N SER A 333 15.97 24.75 30.65
CA SER A 333 16.97 24.74 29.59
C SER A 333 17.59 23.34 29.44
N ILE A 334 17.47 22.73 28.26
CA ILE A 334 18.20 21.51 27.91
C ILE A 334 19.41 21.93 27.08
N ARG A 335 20.57 21.67 27.70
CA ARG A 335 21.94 21.75 27.19
C ARG A 335 22.06 20.96 25.88
N LYS A 336 22.39 21.67 24.79
CA LYS A 336 23.12 21.12 23.64
C LYS A 336 24.54 20.86 24.12
N ASP A 337 25.03 19.64 24.01
CA ASP A 337 26.39 19.28 23.61
C ASP A 337 26.53 17.74 23.59
N GLU A 338 27.30 17.26 22.62
CA GLU A 338 27.83 15.89 22.46
C GLU A 338 26.88 14.75 22.05
N ILE A 339 27.13 14.23 20.84
CA ILE A 339 27.26 12.83 20.38
C ILE A 339 27.30 12.97 18.85
N GLY A 340 28.45 12.88 18.19
CA GLY A 340 29.28 11.69 18.11
C GLY A 340 29.02 11.08 16.73
N ALA A 341 29.87 11.40 15.75
CA ALA A 341 29.81 10.88 14.39
C ALA A 341 30.01 9.36 14.40
N VAL A 342 28.93 8.61 14.13
CA VAL A 342 29.01 7.16 13.92
C VAL A 342 29.28 6.91 12.45
N GLY A 343 30.50 6.46 12.16
CA GLY A 343 30.89 5.94 10.86
C GLY A 343 30.06 4.70 10.52
N VAL A 344 29.37 4.75 9.39
CA VAL A 344 28.68 3.61 8.79
C VAL A 344 29.73 2.73 8.12
N ALA A 345 30.16 1.67 8.82
CA ALA A 345 30.89 0.57 8.21
C ALA A 345 29.89 -0.41 7.58
N GLU A 346 30.05 -0.69 6.29
CA GLU A 346 29.35 -1.75 5.58
C GLU A 346 29.61 -3.10 6.26
N HIS A 347 28.58 -3.65 6.90
CA HIS A 347 28.54 -5.05 7.29
C HIS A 347 27.53 -5.76 6.40
N VAL A 348 27.96 -6.19 5.21
CA VAL A 348 27.21 -7.12 4.36
C VAL A 348 27.34 -8.51 5.00
N GLY A 349 26.49 -8.79 5.96
CA GLY A 349 26.35 -10.11 6.57
C GLY A 349 25.51 -11.01 5.68
N GLY A 350 26.10 -12.14 5.24
CA GLY A 350 25.35 -13.22 4.61
C GLY A 350 24.31 -13.79 5.59
N LEU A 351 23.07 -13.94 5.13
CA LEU A 351 22.01 -14.57 5.91
C LEU A 351 22.41 -16.00 6.30
N THR A 352 22.29 -16.32 7.58
CA THR A 352 22.57 -17.65 8.12
C THR A 352 21.45 -18.63 7.76
N SER A 353 21.75 -19.93 7.67
CA SER A 353 20.77 -20.97 7.26
C SER A 353 19.52 -21.00 8.15
N ALA A 354 19.62 -20.55 9.40
CA ALA A 354 18.48 -20.45 10.31
C ALA A 354 17.42 -19.42 9.85
N GLN A 355 17.82 -18.34 9.15
CA GLN A 355 16.87 -17.39 8.59
C GLN A 355 16.14 -17.95 7.36
N TRP A 356 16.75 -18.91 6.65
CA TRP A 356 16.10 -19.64 5.56
C TRP A 356 15.04 -20.61 6.05
N ASP A 357 15.23 -21.24 7.21
CA ASP A 357 14.24 -22.17 7.76
C ASP A 357 12.98 -21.44 8.29
N VAL A 358 13.13 -20.21 8.80
CA VAL A 358 11.99 -19.35 9.16
C VAL A 358 11.23 -18.87 7.91
N ALA A 359 11.94 -18.54 6.83
CA ALA A 359 11.31 -18.22 5.53
C ALA A 359 10.68 -19.42 4.84
N ARG A 360 10.95 -20.65 5.30
CA ARG A 360 10.37 -21.91 4.79
C ARG A 360 9.10 -22.32 5.56
N GLN A 361 8.85 -21.73 6.73
CA GLN A 361 7.65 -21.96 7.56
C GLN A 361 6.55 -20.91 7.38
N ILE A 362 6.84 -19.84 6.64
CA ILE A 362 5.88 -18.85 6.12
C ILE A 362 5.57 -19.23 4.67
#